data_AF-A0A0J6KBT8-F1
#
_entry.id   AF-A0A0J6KBT8-F1
#
_cell.length_a   1.000
_cell.length_b   1.000
_cell.length_c   1.000
_cell.angle_alpha   90.00
_cell.angle_beta   90.00
_cell.angle_gamma   90.00
#
_symmetry.space_group_name_H-M   'P 1'
#
loop_
_entity.id
_entity.type
_entity.pdbx_description
1 polymer ?
#
loop_
_entity_poly.entity_id
_entity_poly.type
_entity_poly.pdbx_seq_one_letter_code
_entity_poly.pdbx_strand_id
1 'polypeptide(L)'
;MHAMSDLRMARDLLARPDSPQVSNDERHAVDEINQALRRMRDAAINDGKDPFERMPPDASWRPEDRFHQSLLLLDKARQDAGHREDDPYLRSLQRDIVHHIDAAKRAVNIAISDALR
;
A
#
# COMPACT_ATOMS: atom_id res chain seq x y z
N MET A 1 -2.23 -5.17 -14.83
CA MET A 1 -2.53 -5.00 -13.40
C MET A 1 -1.23 -5.02 -12.63
N HIS A 2 -1.03 -4.06 -11.74
CA HIS A 2 0.18 -3.85 -10.95
C HIS A 2 -0.11 -3.65 -9.46
N ALA A 3 -1.25 -4.12 -8.97
CA ALA A 3 -1.75 -3.80 -7.64
C ALA A 3 -0.83 -4.32 -6.50
N MET A 4 -0.34 -5.56 -6.57
CA MET A 4 0.63 -6.08 -5.59
C MET A 4 1.96 -5.34 -5.66
N SER A 5 2.45 -5.02 -6.86
CA SER A 5 3.71 -4.27 -7.03
C SER A 5 3.59 -2.86 -6.45
N ASP A 6 2.49 -2.17 -6.73
CA ASP A 6 2.21 -0.84 -6.19
C ASP A 6 2.10 -0.89 -4.65
N LEU A 7 1.44 -1.90 -4.09
CA LEU A 7 1.36 -2.10 -2.64
C LEU A 7 2.72 -2.39 -1.99
N ARG A 8 3.56 -3.23 -2.61
CA ARG A 8 4.92 -3.50 -2.09
C ARG A 8 5.76 -2.23 -2.09
N MET A 9 5.67 -1.44 -3.15
CA MET A 9 6.39 -0.18 -3.26
C MET A 9 5.88 0.84 -2.24
N ALA A 10 4.56 0.97 -2.06
CA ALA A 10 3.97 1.82 -1.03
C ALA A 10 4.45 1.44 0.38
N ARG A 11 4.43 0.13 0.70
CA ARG A 11 4.94 -0.38 1.98
C ARG A 11 6.40 0.00 2.21
N ASP A 12 7.25 -0.17 1.19
CA ASP A 12 8.69 0.06 1.33
C ASP A 12 9.02 1.57 1.49
N LEU A 13 8.16 2.46 0.99
CA LEU A 13 8.24 3.90 1.25
C LEU A 13 7.91 4.26 2.71
N LEU A 14 7.00 3.51 3.34
CA LEU A 14 6.55 3.73 4.72
C LEU A 14 7.43 2.99 5.75
N ALA A 15 7.93 1.81 5.43
CA ALA A 15 8.67 0.95 6.37
C ALA A 15 10.17 1.27 6.47
N ARG A 16 10.55 2.55 6.38
CA ARG A 16 11.96 2.96 6.32
C ARG A 16 12.72 2.62 7.61
N PRO A 17 13.78 1.80 7.56
CA PRO A 17 14.55 1.43 8.75
C PRO A 17 15.43 2.58 9.29
N ASP A 18 15.66 3.61 8.49
CA ASP A 18 16.51 4.76 8.80
C ASP A 18 15.73 5.98 9.34
N SER A 19 14.40 5.88 9.48
CA SER A 19 13.58 6.90 10.11
C SER A 19 13.32 6.54 11.58
N PRO A 20 13.95 7.21 12.56
CA PRO A 20 13.88 6.81 13.96
C PRO A 20 12.53 7.08 14.65
N GLN A 21 11.59 7.75 13.97
CA GLN A 21 10.24 8.03 14.48
C GLN A 21 9.19 7.56 13.46
N VAL A 22 8.94 6.26 13.41
CA VAL A 22 7.77 5.72 12.70
C VAL A 22 6.54 5.95 13.58
N SER A 23 5.61 6.79 13.12
CA SER A 23 4.38 7.08 13.87
C SER A 23 3.52 5.82 14.04
N ASN A 24 2.57 5.82 14.99
CA ASN A 24 1.62 4.72 15.11
C ASN A 24 0.82 4.53 13.80
N ASP A 25 0.48 5.62 13.11
CA ASP A 25 -0.27 5.60 11.87
C ASP A 25 0.54 5.09 10.68
N GLU A 26 1.84 5.39 10.59
CA GLU A 26 2.71 4.82 9.56
C GLU A 26 2.84 3.29 9.73
N ARG A 27 2.96 2.80 10.98
CA ARG A 27 2.91 1.36 11.28
C ARG A 27 1.57 0.74 10.90
N HIS A 28 0.46 1.40 11.28
CA HIS A 28 -0.87 0.92 10.93
C HIS A 28 -1.06 0.83 9.42
N ALA A 29 -0.61 1.83 8.65
CA ALA A 29 -0.65 1.81 7.19
C ALA A 29 0.13 0.62 6.61
N VAL A 30 1.34 0.34 7.12
CA VAL A 30 2.14 -0.82 6.72
C VAL A 30 1.42 -2.14 7.01
N ASP A 31 0.77 -2.27 8.17
CA ASP A 31 0.03 -3.48 8.53
C ASP A 31 -1.17 -3.70 7.60
N GLU A 32 -1.94 -2.66 7.31
CA GLU A 32 -3.06 -2.71 6.36
C GLU A 32 -2.59 -3.13 4.95
N ILE A 33 -1.46 -2.59 4.47
CA ILE A 33 -0.87 -2.99 3.19
C ILE A 33 -0.47 -4.47 3.21
N ASN A 34 0.12 -4.96 4.30
CA ASN A 34 0.47 -6.37 4.43
C ASN A 34 -0.77 -7.27 4.40
N GLN A 35 -1.88 -6.84 5.01
CA GLN A 35 -3.14 -7.57 4.96
C GLN A 35 -3.72 -7.61 3.54
N ALA A 36 -3.73 -6.49 2.81
CA ALA A 36 -4.13 -6.44 1.41
C ALA A 36 -3.31 -7.41 0.54
N LEU A 37 -1.97 -7.42 0.70
CA LEU A 37 -1.08 -8.33 -0.01
C LEU A 37 -1.36 -9.82 0.27
N ARG A 38 -1.70 -10.17 1.52
CA ARG A 38 -2.11 -11.55 1.86
C ARG A 38 -3.39 -11.93 1.13
N ARG A 39 -4.40 -11.05 1.12
CA ARG A 39 -5.68 -11.31 0.45
C ARG A 39 -5.55 -11.40 -1.07
N MET A 40 -4.70 -10.58 -1.69
CA MET A 40 -4.37 -10.70 -3.11
C MET A 40 -3.74 -12.05 -3.44
N ARG A 41 -2.84 -12.55 -2.58
CA ARG A 41 -2.26 -13.88 -2.73
C ARG A 41 -3.33 -14.98 -2.61
N ASP A 42 -4.24 -14.87 -1.65
CA ASP A 42 -5.33 -15.85 -1.46
C ASP A 42 -6.33 -15.84 -2.64
N ALA A 43 -6.46 -14.70 -3.32
CA ALA A 43 -7.23 -14.56 -4.56
C ALA A 43 -6.45 -14.99 -5.82
N ALA A 44 -5.22 -15.50 -5.66
CA ALA A 44 -4.29 -15.81 -6.75
C ALA A 44 -4.02 -14.64 -7.72
N ILE A 45 -4.20 -13.39 -7.25
CA ILE A 45 -3.85 -12.20 -8.01
C ILE A 45 -2.31 -12.12 -8.05
N ASN A 46 -1.76 -11.98 -9.25
CA ASN A 46 -0.32 -11.85 -9.47
C ASN A 46 -0.06 -10.83 -10.60
N ASP A 47 0.87 -9.92 -10.37
CA ASP A 47 1.24 -8.88 -11.35
C ASP A 47 2.41 -9.30 -12.26
N GLY A 48 2.94 -10.51 -12.09
CA GLY A 48 4.05 -11.05 -12.90
C GLY A 48 5.41 -10.38 -12.68
N LYS A 49 5.50 -9.46 -11.70
CA LYS A 49 6.73 -8.74 -11.34
C LYS A 49 7.43 -9.37 -10.13
N ASP A 50 8.75 -9.16 -10.05
CA ASP A 50 9.58 -9.68 -8.98
C ASP A 50 9.14 -9.06 -7.63
N PRO A 51 8.78 -9.89 -6.62
CA PRO A 51 8.45 -9.42 -5.27
C PRO A 51 9.61 -8.73 -4.53
N PHE A 52 10.85 -8.90 -4.99
CA PHE A 52 12.05 -8.32 -4.40
C PHE A 52 12.50 -7.01 -5.07
N GLU A 53 11.84 -6.59 -6.14
CA GLU A 53 12.15 -5.33 -6.81
C GLU A 53 11.78 -4.14 -5.91
N ARG A 54 12.80 -3.53 -5.30
CA ARG A 54 12.67 -2.26 -4.58
C ARG A 54 12.99 -1.10 -5.51
N MET A 55 12.12 -0.11 -5.56
CA MET A 55 12.49 1.16 -6.18
C MET A 55 13.40 1.91 -5.21
N PRO A 56 14.61 2.31 -5.64
CA PRO A 56 15.44 3.18 -4.80
C PRO A 56 14.67 4.48 -4.54
N PRO A 57 14.64 4.99 -3.30
CA PRO A 57 14.09 6.30 -3.04
C PRO A 57 14.89 7.32 -3.88
N ASP A 58 14.18 8.21 -4.57
CA ASP A 58 14.83 9.31 -5.26
C ASP A 58 15.57 10.16 -4.21
N ALA A 59 16.86 10.41 -4.44
CA ALA A 59 17.72 11.15 -3.53
C ALA A 59 17.28 12.62 -3.33
N SER A 60 16.38 13.14 -4.19
CA SER A 60 15.83 14.48 -4.11
C SER A 60 14.58 14.62 -3.22
N TRP A 61 13.99 13.51 -2.76
CA TRP A 61 12.74 13.54 -2.00
C TRP A 61 12.92 14.08 -0.59
N ARG A 62 12.04 15.01 -0.21
CA ARG A 62 11.82 15.38 1.18
C ARG A 62 11.22 14.19 1.95
N PRO A 63 11.40 14.12 3.27
CA PRO A 63 10.80 13.08 4.10
C PRO A 63 9.29 12.91 3.86
N GLU A 64 8.56 14.00 3.66
CA GLU A 64 7.11 14.02 3.39
C GLU A 64 6.70 13.52 1.99
N ASP A 65 7.59 13.64 0.99
CA ASP A 65 7.29 13.23 -0.39
C ASP A 65 7.01 11.72 -0.50
N ARG A 66 7.57 10.92 0.41
CA ARG A 66 7.35 9.47 0.48
C ARG A 66 5.89 9.12 0.82
N PHE A 67 5.23 9.91 1.67
CA PHE A 67 3.85 9.64 2.06
C PHE A 67 2.91 9.95 0.90
N HIS A 68 3.14 11.07 0.20
CA HIS A 68 2.39 11.41 -1.01
C HIS A 68 2.59 10.36 -2.11
N GLN A 69 3.83 9.90 -2.31
CA GLN A 69 4.10 8.84 -3.28
C GLN A 69 3.44 7.51 -2.88
N SER A 70 3.44 7.16 -1.59
CA SER A 70 2.72 6.00 -1.08
C SER A 70 1.21 6.11 -1.36
N LEU A 71 0.60 7.29 -1.18
CA LEU A 71 -0.82 7.50 -1.51
C LEU A 71 -1.11 7.28 -3.00
N LEU A 72 -0.26 7.80 -3.89
CA LEU A 72 -0.43 7.60 -5.33
C LEU A 72 -0.38 6.12 -5.73
N LEU A 73 0.51 5.35 -5.11
CA LEU A 73 0.61 3.90 -5.35
C LEU A 73 -0.60 3.15 -4.78
N LEU A 74 -1.07 3.53 -3.59
CA LEU A 74 -2.29 2.97 -2.99
C LEU A 74 -3.52 3.24 -3.86
N ASP A 75 -3.64 4.42 -4.47
CA ASP A 75 -4.72 4.75 -5.39
C ASP A 75 -4.70 3.89 -6.65
N LYS A 76 -3.53 3.70 -7.26
CA LYS A 76 -3.37 2.80 -8.41
C LYS A 76 -3.72 1.36 -8.06
N ALA A 77 -3.19 0.85 -6.94
CA ALA A 77 -3.50 -0.49 -6.45
C ALA A 77 -4.99 -0.68 -6.18
N ARG A 78 -5.66 0.33 -5.64
CA ARG A 78 -7.12 0.32 -5.41
C ARG A 78 -7.90 0.25 -6.71
N GLN A 79 -7.52 1.07 -7.70
CA GLN A 79 -8.16 1.10 -9.01
C GLN A 79 -8.03 -0.26 -9.70
N ASP A 80 -6.83 -0.82 -9.67
CA ASP A 80 -6.55 -2.14 -10.21
C ASP A 80 -7.38 -3.19 -9.46
N ALA A 81 -7.32 -3.26 -8.12
CA ALA A 81 -8.07 -4.25 -7.36
C ALA A 81 -9.61 -4.18 -7.47
N GLY A 82 -10.18 -3.15 -8.12
CA GLY A 82 -11.62 -2.84 -8.12
C GLY A 82 -12.47 -3.47 -9.24
N HIS A 83 -11.93 -4.34 -10.09
CA HIS A 83 -12.69 -4.94 -11.21
C HIS A 83 -13.75 -5.96 -10.79
N ARG A 84 -14.89 -6.00 -11.49
CA ARG A 84 -16.00 -6.91 -11.13
C ARG A 84 -15.57 -8.39 -11.17
N GLU A 85 -15.79 -9.09 -10.06
CA GLU A 85 -15.64 -10.55 -9.94
C GLU A 85 -16.99 -11.29 -10.00
N ASP A 86 -17.05 -12.41 -10.74
CA ASP A 86 -18.26 -13.23 -10.88
C ASP A 86 -18.36 -14.33 -9.81
N ASP A 87 -17.23 -14.79 -9.30
CA ASP A 87 -17.17 -15.78 -8.22
C ASP A 87 -17.48 -15.12 -6.85
N PRO A 88 -18.43 -15.64 -6.05
CA PRO A 88 -18.78 -15.06 -4.76
C PRO A 88 -17.64 -15.01 -3.74
N TYR A 89 -16.76 -16.02 -3.75
CA TYR A 89 -15.60 -16.11 -2.87
C TYR A 89 -14.56 -15.07 -3.27
N LEU A 90 -14.23 -14.96 -4.58
CA LEU A 90 -13.32 -13.93 -5.08
C LEU A 90 -13.86 -12.52 -4.84
N ARG A 91 -15.17 -12.29 -5.00
CA ARG A 91 -15.82 -11.02 -4.60
C ARG A 91 -15.60 -10.68 -3.12
N SER A 92 -15.59 -11.67 -2.23
CA SER A 92 -15.36 -11.41 -0.81
C SER A 92 -13.92 -11.00 -0.54
N LEU A 93 -12.97 -11.72 -1.13
CA LEU A 93 -11.55 -11.37 -1.04
C LEU A 93 -11.27 -10.00 -1.63
N GLN A 94 -11.89 -9.67 -2.76
CA GLN A 94 -11.80 -8.35 -3.37
C GLN A 94 -12.25 -7.24 -2.42
N ARG A 95 -13.41 -7.40 -1.76
CA ARG A 95 -13.90 -6.41 -0.79
C ARG A 95 -12.91 -6.22 0.36
N ASP A 96 -12.34 -7.31 0.86
CA ASP A 96 -11.33 -7.28 1.92
C ASP A 96 -10.05 -6.54 1.45
N ILE A 97 -9.59 -6.82 0.22
CA ILE A 97 -8.45 -6.13 -0.41
C ILE A 97 -8.70 -4.62 -0.45
N VAL A 98 -9.83 -4.20 -1.04
CA VAL A 98 -10.17 -2.77 -1.16
C VAL A 98 -10.32 -2.11 0.21
N HIS A 99 -10.90 -2.81 1.18
CA HIS A 99 -11.03 -2.33 2.55
C HIS A 99 -9.66 -2.00 3.17
N HIS A 100 -8.71 -2.93 3.09
CA HIS A 100 -7.36 -2.75 3.63
C HIS A 100 -6.60 -1.62 2.90
N ILE A 101 -6.75 -1.50 1.57
CA ILE A 101 -6.13 -0.39 0.83
C ILE A 101 -6.70 0.96 1.26
N ASP A 102 -8.03 1.06 1.44
CA ASP A 102 -8.67 2.28 1.90
C ASP A 102 -8.31 2.62 3.36
N ALA A 103 -8.10 1.62 4.22
CA ALA A 103 -7.60 1.80 5.58
C ALA A 103 -6.15 2.34 5.60
N ALA A 104 -5.25 1.74 4.80
CA ALA A 104 -3.89 2.22 4.64
C ALA A 104 -3.85 3.69 4.18
N LYS A 105 -4.67 4.06 3.18
CA LYS A 105 -4.77 5.45 2.71
C LYS A 105 -5.18 6.42 3.82
N ARG A 106 -6.16 6.05 4.66
CA ARG A 106 -6.57 6.89 5.80
C ARG A 106 -5.42 7.08 6.79
N ALA A 107 -4.73 6.01 7.15
CA ALA A 107 -3.60 6.04 8.07
C ALA A 107 -2.45 6.92 7.53
N VAL A 108 -2.11 6.81 6.23
CA VAL A 108 -1.08 7.67 5.62
C VAL A 108 -1.47 9.15 5.66
N ASN A 109 -2.74 9.50 5.42
CA ASN A 109 -3.19 10.90 5.51
C ASN A 109 -3.08 11.46 6.94
N ILE A 110 -3.33 10.63 7.96
CA ILE A 110 -3.13 11.02 9.37
C ILE A 110 -1.65 11.23 9.63
N ALA A 111 -0.78 10.31 9.20
CA ALA A 111 0.66 10.43 9.35
C ALA A 111 1.23 11.70 8.69
N ILE A 112 0.75 12.08 7.49
CA ILE A 112 1.11 13.35 6.84
C ILE A 112 0.70 14.54 7.73
N SER A 113 -0.53 14.51 8.25
CA SER A 113 -1.06 15.61 9.07
C SER A 113 -0.28 15.78 10.37
N ASP A 114 0.15 14.68 10.99
CA ASP A 114 0.94 14.70 12.22
C ASP A 114 2.41 15.10 11.96
N ALA A 115 2.99 14.71 10.82
CA ALA A 115 4.35 15.08 10.46
C ALA A 115 4.52 16.56 10.08
N LEU A 116 3.43 17.24 9.70
CA LEU A 116 3.40 18.66 9.34
C LEU A 116 3.00 19.59 10.51
N ARG A 117 2.81 19.06 11.72
CA ARG A 117 2.58 19.84 12.95
C ARG A 117 3.90 20.18 13.64
#